data_AF-A0A7I9UVT9-F1
#
_entry.id   AF-A0A7I9UVT9-F1
#
_cell.length_a   1.000
_cell.length_b   1.000
_cell.length_c   1.000
_cell.angle_alpha   90.00
_cell.angle_beta   90.00
_cell.angle_gamma   90.00
#
_symmetry.space_group_name_H-M   'P 1'
#
loop_
_entity.id
_entity.type
_entity.pdbx_description
1 polymer ?
#
loop_
_entity_poly.entity_id
_entity_poly.type
_entity_poly.pdbx_seq_one_letter_code
_entity_poly.pdbx_strand_id
1 'polypeptide(L)'
;MSPEPCTTVRCEAEAWAERAKVAKWAAEELDACGQIIGRILASNYFGTGCAEAPPVYLELAAAVSTGSSSWREALAVQASSMASLSAGCGSAATEFGREDAVGAQSIES
;
A
#
# COMPACT_ATOMS: atom_id res chain seq x y z
N MET A 1 -6.89 -18.41 34.62
CA MET A 1 -6.38 -17.06 34.30
C MET A 1 -7.39 -16.43 33.37
N SER A 2 -8.12 -15.42 33.85
CA SER A 2 -9.00 -14.64 32.98
C SER A 2 -8.11 -13.72 32.14
N PRO A 3 -8.32 -13.58 30.82
CA PRO A 3 -7.57 -12.59 30.04
C PRO A 3 -7.85 -11.22 30.66
N GLU A 4 -6.78 -10.45 30.89
CA GLU A 4 -6.93 -9.08 31.38
C GLU A 4 -7.88 -8.30 30.46
N PRO A 5 -8.85 -7.55 31.03
CA PRO A 5 -9.80 -6.80 30.22
C PRO A 5 -9.03 -5.79 29.38
N CYS A 6 -9.19 -5.89 28.06
CA CYS A 6 -8.61 -4.92 27.13
C CYS A 6 -9.19 -3.54 27.45
N THR A 7 -8.32 -2.58 27.78
CA THR A 7 -8.72 -1.17 27.82
C THR A 7 -9.01 -0.74 26.39
N THR A 8 -10.00 0.15 26.21
CA THR A 8 -10.41 0.65 24.88
C THR A 8 -9.23 1.21 24.09
N VAL A 9 -8.29 1.91 24.76
CA VAL A 9 -7.09 2.48 24.14
C VAL A 9 -6.09 1.42 23.67
N ARG A 10 -5.87 0.35 24.43
CA ARG A 10 -4.97 -0.75 24.02
C ARG A 10 -5.53 -1.53 22.83
N CYS A 11 -6.84 -1.78 22.84
CA CYS A 11 -7.55 -2.37 21.71
C CYS A 11 -7.51 -1.47 20.46
N GLU A 12 -7.55 -0.15 20.63
CA GLU A 12 -7.41 0.80 19.53
C GLU A 12 -5.99 0.83 18.96
N ALA A 13 -4.95 0.80 19.81
CA ALA A 13 -3.56 0.74 19.38
C ALA A 13 -3.29 -0.50 18.50
N GLU A 14 -3.75 -1.68 18.93
CA GLU A 14 -3.65 -2.92 18.16
C GLU A 14 -4.42 -2.83 16.83
N ALA A 15 -5.63 -2.28 16.85
CA ALA A 15 -6.42 -2.09 15.63
C ALA A 15 -5.73 -1.13 14.63
N TRP A 16 -5.10 -0.06 15.10
CA TRP A 16 -4.31 0.83 14.26
C TRP A 16 -3.05 0.17 13.71
N ALA A 17 -2.38 -0.67 14.50
CA ALA A 17 -1.24 -1.45 14.03
C ALA A 17 -1.65 -2.46 12.93
N GLU A 18 -2.79 -3.13 13.07
CA GLU A 18 -3.31 -4.03 12.03
C GLU A 18 -3.69 -3.28 10.75
N ARG A 19 -4.34 -2.12 10.86
CA ARG A 19 -4.61 -1.26 9.70
C ARG A 19 -3.32 -0.83 9.00
N ALA A 20 -2.27 -0.51 9.75
CA ALA A 20 -0.97 -0.18 9.19
C ALA A 20 -0.36 -1.35 8.39
N LYS A 21 -0.47 -2.57 8.91
CA LYS A 21 -0.01 -3.80 8.22
C LYS A 21 -0.79 -4.05 6.93
N VAL A 22 -2.11 -3.95 6.97
CA VAL A 22 -2.96 -4.15 5.79
C VAL A 22 -2.66 -3.11 4.71
N ALA A 23 -2.52 -1.84 5.09
CA ALA A 23 -2.17 -0.78 4.16
C ALA A 23 -0.76 -0.97 3.55
N LYS A 24 0.21 -1.44 4.35
CA LYS A 24 1.54 -1.79 3.84
C LYS A 24 1.47 -2.91 2.81
N TRP A 25 0.77 -4.00 3.14
CA TRP A 25 0.61 -5.12 2.21
C TRP A 25 -0.07 -4.69 0.91
N ALA A 26 -1.12 -3.87 0.99
CA ALA A 26 -1.77 -3.31 -0.19
C ALA A 26 -0.80 -2.47 -1.06
N ALA A 27 0.08 -1.67 -0.44
CA ALA A 27 1.09 -0.91 -1.18
C ALA A 27 2.07 -1.83 -1.93
N GLU A 28 2.52 -2.90 -1.28
CA GLU A 28 3.45 -3.89 -1.86
C GLU A 28 2.80 -4.65 -3.03
N GLU A 29 1.54 -5.08 -2.90
CA GLU A 29 0.81 -5.77 -3.97
C GLU A 29 0.57 -4.86 -5.19
N LEU A 30 0.25 -3.58 -4.96
CA LEU A 30 0.05 -2.62 -6.04
C LEU A 30 1.35 -2.36 -6.82
N ASP A 31 2.49 -2.27 -6.14
CA ASP A 31 3.80 -2.13 -6.79
C ASP A 31 4.14 -3.40 -7.60
N ALA A 32 3.92 -4.58 -7.02
CA ALA A 32 4.11 -5.85 -7.72
C ALA A 32 3.25 -5.95 -8.99
N CYS A 33 1.98 -5.52 -8.93
CA CYS A 33 1.09 -5.45 -10.09
C CYS A 33 1.66 -4.51 -11.18
N GLY A 34 2.14 -3.33 -10.79
CA GLY A 34 2.76 -2.38 -11.73
C GLY A 34 3.99 -2.98 -12.44
N GLN A 35 4.80 -3.76 -11.72
CA GLN A 35 5.96 -4.46 -12.30
C GLN A 35 5.53 -5.57 -13.27
N ILE A 36 4.53 -6.39 -12.92
CA ILE A 36 4.01 -7.47 -13.77
C ILE A 36 3.49 -6.90 -15.09
N ILE A 37 2.69 -5.83 -15.00
CA ILE A 37 2.12 -5.13 -16.15
C ILE A 37 3.23 -4.63 -17.09
N GLY A 38 4.30 -4.05 -16.54
CA GLY A 38 5.46 -3.63 -17.33
C GLY A 38 6.14 -4.78 -18.07
N ARG A 39 6.26 -5.96 -17.44
CA ARG A 39 6.83 -7.16 -18.08
C ARG A 39 5.95 -7.71 -19.20
N ILE A 40 4.63 -7.70 -19.03
CA ILE A 40 3.68 -8.14 -20.05
C ILE A 40 3.82 -7.28 -21.31
N LEU A 41 3.91 -5.96 -21.16
CA LEU A 41 4.11 -5.05 -22.28
C LEU A 41 5.46 -5.30 -22.98
N ALA A 42 6.54 -5.45 -22.21
CA ALA A 42 7.88 -5.70 -22.75
C ALA A 42 7.99 -7.05 -23.51
N SER A 43 7.17 -8.03 -23.13
CA SER A 43 7.14 -9.36 -23.75
C SER A 43 6.18 -9.44 -24.94
N ASN A 44 5.51 -8.33 -25.30
CA ASN A 44 4.50 -8.31 -26.33
C ASN A 44 5.11 -8.27 -27.74
N TYR A 45 4.76 -9.26 -28.57
CA TYR A 45 5.26 -9.44 -29.94
C TYR A 45 4.79 -8.35 -30.91
N PHE A 46 3.77 -7.56 -30.58
CA PHE A 46 3.31 -6.43 -31.39
C PHE A 46 4.34 -5.29 -31.48
N GLY A 47 5.31 -5.24 -30.55
CA GLY A 47 6.37 -4.21 -30.55
C GLY A 47 7.57 -4.50 -31.47
N THR A 48 7.82 -5.77 -31.82
CA THR A 48 8.94 -6.17 -32.69
C THR A 48 8.56 -7.31 -33.63
N GLY A 49 8.73 -7.10 -34.94
CA GLY A 49 8.56 -8.16 -35.95
C GLY A 49 7.17 -8.28 -36.58
N CYS A 50 6.23 -7.40 -36.26
CA CYS A 50 4.92 -7.32 -36.92
C CYS A 50 4.74 -5.93 -37.56
N ALA A 51 4.58 -5.89 -38.89
CA ALA A 51 4.53 -4.63 -39.65
C ALA A 51 3.20 -3.89 -39.49
N GLU A 52 2.08 -4.60 -39.25
CA GLU A 52 0.76 -3.98 -39.05
C GLU A 52 0.49 -3.57 -37.58
N ALA A 53 1.26 -4.08 -36.62
CA ALA A 53 1.01 -3.90 -35.19
C ALA A 53 1.58 -2.66 -34.48
N PRO A 54 2.47 -1.82 -35.06
CA PRO A 54 3.02 -0.68 -34.31
C PRO A 54 1.97 0.27 -33.71
N PRO A 55 0.85 0.61 -34.38
CA PRO A 55 -0.19 1.45 -33.79
C PRO A 55 -0.83 0.81 -32.55
N VAL A 56 -1.14 -0.49 -32.63
CA VAL A 56 -1.74 -1.26 -31.52
C VAL A 56 -0.79 -1.35 -30.34
N TYR A 57 0.50 -1.58 -30.59
CA TYR A 57 1.52 -1.59 -29.56
C TYR A 57 1.67 -0.23 -28.88
N LEU A 58 1.66 0.87 -29.65
CA LEU A 58 1.78 2.22 -29.11
C LEU A 58 0.57 2.60 -28.23
N GLU A 59 -0.65 2.28 -28.68
CA GLU A 59 -1.86 2.50 -27.88
C GLU A 59 -1.85 1.67 -26.59
N LEU A 60 -1.46 0.40 -26.67
CA LEU A 60 -1.32 -0.46 -25.49
C LEU A 60 -0.23 0.09 -24.55
N ALA A 61 0.92 0.51 -25.07
CA ALA A 61 2.00 1.08 -24.29
C ALA A 61 1.58 2.38 -23.59
N ALA A 62 0.77 3.22 -24.25
CA ALA A 62 0.17 4.42 -23.69
C ALA A 62 -0.81 4.14 -22.56
N ALA A 63 -1.74 3.20 -22.76
CA ALA A 63 -2.69 2.83 -21.72
C ALA A 63 -1.97 2.22 -20.49
N VAL A 64 -0.93 1.43 -20.73
CA VAL A 64 -0.33 0.57 -19.72
C VAL A 64 0.84 1.22 -18.98
N SER A 65 1.72 1.93 -19.70
CA SER A 65 3.06 2.26 -19.19
C SER A 65 3.55 3.67 -19.43
N THR A 66 2.99 4.41 -20.38
CA THR A 66 3.47 5.76 -20.73
C THR A 66 2.45 6.84 -20.41
N GLY A 67 2.90 7.91 -19.75
CA GLY A 67 2.07 9.03 -19.39
C GLY A 67 1.42 8.91 -18.00
N SER A 68 0.94 10.06 -17.51
CA SER A 68 0.42 10.22 -16.16
C SER A 68 -0.94 9.54 -15.92
N SER A 69 -1.66 9.20 -16.99
CA SER A 69 -2.91 8.45 -16.94
C SER A 69 -2.74 6.96 -17.17
N SER A 70 -1.50 6.48 -17.31
CA SER A 70 -1.24 5.06 -17.51
C SER A 70 -1.59 4.26 -16.26
N TRP A 71 -1.94 2.98 -16.44
CA TRP A 71 -2.23 2.09 -15.33
C TRP A 71 -1.05 1.96 -14.37
N ARG A 72 0.18 1.92 -14.90
CA ARG A 72 1.39 1.88 -14.09
C ARG A 72 1.52 3.09 -13.17
N GLU A 73 1.28 4.30 -13.69
CA GLU A 73 1.32 5.51 -12.87
C GLU A 73 0.21 5.50 -11.81
N ALA A 74 -1.01 5.15 -12.20
CA ALA A 74 -2.14 5.07 -11.28
C ALA A 74 -1.88 4.08 -10.12
N LEU A 75 -1.30 2.91 -10.43
CA LEU A 75 -0.89 1.92 -9.43
C LEU A 75 0.21 2.46 -8.52
N ALA A 76 1.20 3.16 -9.06
CA ALA A 76 2.28 3.76 -8.27
C ALA A 76 1.76 4.85 -7.31
N VAL A 77 0.86 5.72 -7.78
CA VAL A 77 0.19 6.74 -6.94
C VAL A 77 -0.63 6.09 -5.83
N GLN A 78 -1.38 5.03 -6.16
CA GLN A 78 -2.17 4.30 -5.17
C GLN A 78 -1.28 3.58 -4.15
N ALA A 79 -0.17 2.97 -4.58
CA ALA A 79 0.80 2.33 -3.71
C ALA A 79 1.43 3.33 -2.73
N SER A 80 1.83 4.51 -3.22
CA SER A 80 2.34 5.61 -2.39
C SER A 80 1.32 6.10 -1.36
N SER A 81 0.05 6.20 -1.76
CA SER A 81 -1.05 6.57 -0.87
C SER A 81 -1.26 5.52 0.23
N MET A 82 -1.19 4.22 -0.12
CA MET A 82 -1.30 3.12 0.85
C MET A 82 -0.08 3.07 1.80
N ALA A 83 1.13 3.34 1.32
CA ALA A 83 2.32 3.46 2.15
C ALA A 83 2.21 4.62 3.15
N SER A 84 1.68 5.76 2.69
CA SER A 84 1.42 6.93 3.55
C SER A 84 0.36 6.61 4.61
N LEU A 85 -0.71 5.93 4.23
CA LEU A 85 -1.75 5.47 5.15
C LEU A 85 -1.17 4.51 6.21
N SER A 86 -0.31 3.57 5.79
CA SER A 86 0.39 2.66 6.69
C SER A 86 1.21 3.40 7.74
N ALA A 87 2.01 4.39 7.31
CA ALA A 87 2.80 5.22 8.21
C ALA A 87 1.92 6.02 9.20
N GLY A 88 0.80 6.58 8.71
CA GLY A 88 -0.17 7.30 9.55
C GLY A 88 -0.79 6.39 10.61
N CYS A 89 -1.25 5.20 10.23
CA CYS A 89 -1.79 4.22 11.16
C CYS A 89 -0.75 3.73 12.17
N GLY A 90 0.50 3.50 11.74
CA GLY A 90 1.59 3.10 12.62
C GLY A 90 1.95 4.17 13.65
N SER A 91 1.91 5.44 13.24
CA SER A 91 2.13 6.58 14.14
C SER A 91 1.03 6.68 15.20
N ALA A 92 -0.24 6.52 14.78
CA ALA A 92 -1.38 6.51 15.70
C ALA A 92 -1.29 5.36 16.73
N ALA A 93 -0.95 4.15 16.28
CA ALA A 93 -0.76 3.01 17.18
C ALA A 93 0.34 3.27 18.23
N THR A 94 1.44 3.90 17.82
CA THR A 94 2.55 4.25 18.70
C THR A 94 2.13 5.28 19.75
N GLU A 95 1.37 6.30 19.33
CA GLU A 95 0.91 7.35 20.23
C GLU A 95 -0.07 6.82 21.28
N PHE A 96 -1.03 5.98 20.88
CA PHE A 96 -1.94 5.34 21.84
C PHE A 96 -1.18 4.45 22.84
N GLY A 97 -0.17 3.70 22.38
CA GLY A 97 0.68 2.90 23.27
C GLY A 97 1.46 3.76 24.27
N ARG A 98 1.91 4.94 23.85
CA ARG A 98 2.60 5.91 24.72
C ARG A 98 1.66 6.49 25.77
N GLU A 99 0.46 6.91 25.37
CA GLU A 99 -0.55 7.46 26.27
C GLU A 99 -1.02 6.44 27.32
N ASP A 100 -1.22 5.18 26.92
CA ASP A 100 -1.58 4.09 27.83
C ASP A 100 -0.50 3.86 28.89
N ALA A 101 0.78 3.85 28.49
CA ALA A 101 1.90 3.71 29.42
C ALA A 101 2.01 4.86 30.42
N VAL A 102 1.78 6.11 29.99
CA VAL A 102 1.77 7.29 30.87
C VAL A 102 0.59 7.25 31.84
N GLY A 103 -0.59 6.84 31.36
CA GLY A 103 -1.78 6.66 32.17
C GLY A 103 -1.57 5.63 33.27
N ALA A 104 -0.98 4.48 32.95
CA ALA A 104 -0.67 3.42 33.91
C ALA A 104 0.27 3.90 35.03
N GLN A 105 1.34 4.61 34.68
CA GLN A 105 2.30 5.15 35.66
C GLN A 105 1.66 6.15 36.63
N SER A 106 0.64 6.89 36.18
CA SER A 106 -0.04 7.91 37.00
C SER A 106 -1.04 7.33 38.00
N ILE A 107 -1.45 6.06 37.83
CA ILE A 107 -2.34 5.35 38.76
C ILE A 107 -1.55 4.64 39.86
N GLU A 108 -0.31 4.24 39.57
CA GLU A 108 0.57 3.54 40.52
C GLU A 108 1.32 4.48 41.49
N SER A 109 1.23 5.79 41.28
CA SER A 109 1.82 6.86 42.12
C SER A 109 0.84 7.50 43.09
#